data_AF-E8U8M1-F1
#
_entry.id   AF-E8U8M1-F1
#
_cell.length_a   1.000
_cell.length_b   1.000
_cell.length_c   1.000
_cell.angle_alpha   90.00
_cell.angle_beta   90.00
_cell.angle_gamma   90.00
#
_symmetry.space_group_name_H-M   'P 1'
#
loop_
_entity.id
_entity.type
_entity.pdbx_description
1 polymer ?
#
loop_
_entity_poly.entity_id
_entity_poly.type
_entity_poly.pdbx_seq_one_letter_code
_entity_poly.pdbx_strand_id
1 'polypeptide(L)'
;MLRMNAVPLSDLHPPEAAPSGALPLALAPLIVLVGVTGVGKSTTLAALRDAGLHLLPDRRDLTDTAIITPLAGRRVTDREERFALTARYRALHPGGMAHALGSLHASEHLARTALVFDGLRGLDEVQHASSAFPAWRFVNLDAPDLVRVRRLLGRADAFDRVSSSHADHDLAAQLRALNGIEGVFTPADLEALTALPNEGFAPQDVLAKARVVVSERQQYDPSAALTHLRTLPRERALLLDTVRLTPEQVAAEVRAWL
;
A
#
# COMPACT_ATOMS: atom_id res chain seq x y z
N MET A 1 -22.60 -4.17 1.79
CA MET A 1 -21.35 -3.60 2.38
C MET A 1 -21.06 -2.31 1.63
N LEU A 2 -21.34 -1.14 2.24
CA LEU A 2 -21.18 0.17 1.60
C LEU A 2 -19.69 0.55 1.54
N ARG A 3 -19.22 0.99 0.37
CA ARG A 3 -17.84 1.39 0.10
C ARG A 3 -17.66 2.88 0.38
N MET A 4 -16.44 3.31 0.71
CA MET A 4 -16.07 4.74 0.67
C MET A 4 -16.48 5.36 -0.66
N ASN A 5 -16.70 6.68 -0.68
CA ASN A 5 -16.92 7.42 -1.91
C ASN A 5 -15.69 7.26 -2.82
N ALA A 6 -15.80 6.39 -3.82
CA ALA A 6 -14.71 6.10 -4.74
C ALA A 6 -14.71 7.15 -5.85
N VAL A 7 -13.55 7.75 -6.09
CA VAL A 7 -13.33 8.59 -7.28
C VAL A 7 -13.21 7.66 -8.48
N PRO A 8 -14.01 7.84 -9.53
CA PRO A 8 -13.87 7.02 -10.72
C PRO A 8 -12.59 7.41 -11.45
N LEU A 9 -11.94 6.42 -12.09
CA LEU A 9 -10.71 6.65 -12.85
C LEU A 9 -10.90 7.66 -13.98
N SER A 10 -12.12 7.79 -14.52
CA SER A 10 -12.47 8.81 -15.52
C SER A 10 -12.40 10.25 -15.02
N ASP A 11 -12.26 10.47 -13.72
CA ASP A 11 -12.05 11.79 -13.12
C ASP A 11 -10.58 12.13 -12.85
N LEU A 12 -9.68 11.21 -13.20
CA LEU A 12 -8.24 11.42 -13.13
C LEU A 12 -7.64 11.38 -14.53
N HIS A 13 -7.03 12.49 -14.93
CA HIS A 13 -6.59 12.71 -16.30
C HIS A 13 -5.08 12.93 -16.35
N PRO A 14 -4.37 12.39 -17.35
CA PRO A 14 -3.04 12.87 -17.64
C PRO A 14 -3.09 14.34 -18.14
N PRO A 15 -2.00 15.12 -18.03
CA PRO A 15 -2.00 16.55 -18.35
C PRO A 15 -2.52 16.88 -19.75
N GLU A 16 -2.19 16.06 -20.74
CA GLU A 16 -2.58 16.24 -22.15
C GLU A 16 -4.07 15.99 -22.42
N ALA A 17 -4.76 15.28 -21.53
CA ALA A 17 -6.18 14.95 -21.65
C ALA A 17 -7.05 15.65 -20.59
N ALA A 18 -6.43 16.48 -19.74
CA ALA A 18 -7.12 17.15 -18.65
C ALA A 18 -8.15 18.17 -19.18
N PRO A 19 -9.44 18.09 -18.76
CA PRO A 19 -10.43 19.08 -19.18
C PRO A 19 -10.09 20.47 -18.61
N SER A 20 -10.64 21.51 -19.23
CA SER A 20 -10.52 22.88 -18.71
C SER A 20 -11.03 22.94 -17.26
N GLY A 21 -10.28 23.56 -16.37
CA GLY A 21 -10.60 23.65 -14.94
C GLY A 21 -10.15 22.46 -14.09
N ALA A 22 -9.59 21.40 -14.70
CA ALA A 22 -8.98 20.31 -13.94
C ALA A 22 -7.77 20.81 -13.14
N LEU A 23 -7.60 20.28 -11.92
CA LEU A 23 -6.54 20.70 -11.01
C LEU A 23 -5.44 19.64 -10.91
N PRO A 24 -4.15 20.03 -10.95
CA PRO A 24 -3.06 19.09 -10.71
C PRO A 24 -3.18 18.48 -9.31
N LEU A 25 -3.13 17.15 -9.20
CA LEU A 25 -3.12 16.47 -7.90
C LEU A 25 -1.90 16.86 -7.05
N ALA A 26 -0.79 17.25 -7.68
CA ALA A 26 0.37 17.83 -7.01
C ALA A 26 0.05 19.06 -6.14
N LEU A 27 -1.01 19.81 -6.48
CA LEU A 27 -1.44 21.00 -5.76
C LEU A 27 -2.67 20.76 -4.87
N ALA A 28 -3.33 19.61 -5.01
CA ALA A 28 -4.52 19.28 -4.25
C ALA A 28 -4.16 18.87 -2.80
N PRO A 29 -5.01 19.20 -1.80
CA PRO A 29 -4.89 18.63 -0.47
C PRO A 29 -5.22 17.14 -0.53
N LEU A 30 -4.18 16.31 -0.46
CA LEU A 30 -4.29 14.85 -0.55
C LEU A 30 -3.77 14.20 0.73
N ILE A 31 -4.58 13.32 1.31
CA ILE A 31 -4.17 12.47 2.42
C ILE A 31 -3.69 11.14 1.84
N VAL A 32 -2.45 10.77 2.13
CA VAL A 32 -1.83 9.55 1.62
C VAL A 32 -1.65 8.56 2.75
N LEU A 33 -2.30 7.41 2.65
CA LEU A 33 -2.02 6.26 3.51
C LEU A 33 -0.72 5.60 3.06
N VAL A 34 0.25 5.58 3.96
CA VAL A 34 1.56 4.98 3.75
C VAL A 34 1.64 3.67 4.51
N GLY A 35 2.07 2.62 3.83
CA GLY A 35 2.42 1.36 4.47
C GLY A 35 2.30 0.17 3.53
N VAL A 36 2.85 -0.94 3.98
CA VAL A 36 2.94 -2.21 3.24
C VAL A 36 1.71 -3.10 3.46
N THR A 37 1.63 -4.24 2.80
CA THR A 37 0.46 -5.12 2.90
C THR A 37 0.35 -5.70 4.32
N GLY A 38 -0.85 -5.76 4.88
CA GLY A 38 -1.09 -6.30 6.23
C GLY A 38 -0.99 -5.29 7.38
N VAL A 39 -0.63 -4.03 7.13
CA VAL A 39 -0.55 -2.99 8.19
C VAL A 39 -1.92 -2.41 8.61
N GLY A 40 -3.03 -2.79 7.95
CA GLY A 40 -4.37 -2.36 8.36
C GLY A 40 -4.98 -1.19 7.58
N LYS A 41 -4.42 -0.81 6.41
CA LYS A 41 -4.95 0.28 5.56
C LYS A 41 -6.42 0.10 5.19
N SER A 42 -6.80 -1.07 4.65
CA SER A 42 -8.20 -1.35 4.25
C SER A 42 -9.18 -1.26 5.42
N THR A 43 -8.77 -1.72 6.61
CA THR A 43 -9.60 -1.65 7.82
C THR A 43 -9.75 -0.21 8.31
N THR A 44 -8.66 0.57 8.23
CA THR A 44 -8.66 2.01 8.56
C THR A 44 -9.58 2.78 7.61
N LEU A 45 -9.50 2.53 6.30
CA LEU A 45 -10.39 3.13 5.31
C LEU A 45 -11.86 2.80 5.58
N ALA A 46 -12.16 1.54 5.94
CA ALA A 46 -13.51 1.14 6.31
C ALA A 46 -14.05 1.88 7.56
N ALA A 47 -13.18 2.18 8.52
CA ALA A 47 -13.50 2.96 9.72
C ALA A 47 -13.56 4.48 9.48
N LEU A 48 -12.99 4.95 8.36
CA LEU A 48 -13.03 6.35 7.91
C LEU A 48 -14.15 6.65 6.90
N ARG A 49 -15.01 5.67 6.58
CA ARG A 49 -16.06 5.81 5.56
C ARG A 49 -16.98 7.02 5.77
N ASP A 50 -17.28 7.36 7.03
CA ASP A 50 -18.23 8.41 7.39
C ASP A 50 -17.54 9.78 7.56
N ALA A 51 -16.24 9.88 7.25
CA ALA A 51 -15.45 11.10 7.39
C ALA A 51 -15.53 12.04 6.17
N GLY A 52 -16.38 11.75 5.18
CA GLY A 52 -16.51 12.56 3.95
C GLY A 52 -15.29 12.51 3.03
N LEU A 53 -14.42 11.50 3.20
CA LEU A 53 -13.22 11.31 2.39
C LEU A 53 -13.55 10.57 1.08
N HIS A 54 -12.90 11.01 0.01
CA HIS A 54 -13.02 10.42 -1.32
C HIS A 54 -11.77 9.61 -1.65
N LEU A 55 -11.94 8.29 -1.78
CA LEU A 55 -10.84 7.36 -2.07
C LEU A 55 -10.51 7.41 -3.56
N LEU A 56 -9.28 7.79 -3.89
CA LEU A 56 -8.73 7.69 -5.24
C LEU A 56 -8.66 6.22 -5.70
N PRO A 57 -8.64 5.96 -7.02
CA PRO A 57 -8.43 4.62 -7.56
C PRO A 57 -7.20 3.94 -6.96
N ASP A 58 -7.25 2.61 -6.94
CA ASP A 58 -6.19 1.84 -6.29
C ASP A 58 -4.85 1.96 -7.04
N ARG A 59 -3.78 1.50 -6.39
CA ARG A 59 -2.42 1.52 -6.96
C ARG A 59 -2.34 0.80 -8.31
N ARG A 60 -3.12 -0.25 -8.54
CA ARG A 60 -3.08 -1.03 -9.79
C ARG A 60 -3.72 -0.24 -10.93
N ASP A 61 -4.90 0.32 -10.71
CA ASP A 61 -5.58 1.16 -11.69
C ASP A 61 -4.73 2.37 -12.06
N LEU A 62 -4.13 3.05 -11.07
CA LEU A 62 -3.23 4.16 -11.34
C LEU A 62 -1.94 3.74 -12.05
N THR A 63 -1.40 2.56 -11.73
CA THR A 63 -0.23 2.04 -12.47
C THR A 63 -0.59 1.82 -13.94
N ASP A 64 -1.78 1.31 -14.22
CA ASP A 64 -2.22 1.05 -15.58
C ASP A 64 -2.39 2.36 -16.36
N THR A 65 -3.03 3.36 -15.76
CA THR A 65 -3.34 4.64 -16.42
C THR A 65 -2.14 5.59 -16.50
N ALA A 66 -1.37 5.75 -15.42
CA ALA A 66 -0.33 6.78 -15.33
C ALA A 66 1.07 6.28 -15.67
N ILE A 67 1.29 4.96 -15.71
CA ILE A 67 2.62 4.37 -15.95
C ILE A 67 2.63 3.48 -17.18
N ILE A 68 1.83 2.41 -17.19
CA ILE A 68 1.91 1.37 -18.22
C ILE A 68 1.37 1.87 -19.55
N THR A 69 0.15 2.42 -19.57
CA THR A 69 -0.49 2.85 -20.83
C THR A 69 0.32 3.94 -21.53
N PRO A 70 0.83 4.98 -20.84
CA PRO A 70 1.68 6.00 -21.48
C PRO A 70 3.01 5.43 -22.03
N LEU A 71 3.64 4.48 -21.33
CA LEU A 71 4.91 3.90 -21.79
C LEU A 71 4.74 2.87 -22.92
N ALA A 72 3.63 2.12 -22.92
CA ALA A 72 3.39 1.06 -23.89
C ALA A 72 2.52 1.51 -25.09
N GLY A 73 1.79 2.63 -24.96
CA GLY A 73 0.79 3.08 -25.92
C GLY A 73 -0.45 2.18 -26.02
N ARG A 74 -0.58 1.17 -25.13
CA ARG A 74 -1.66 0.19 -25.12
C ARG A 74 -1.87 -0.40 -23.74
N ARG A 75 -3.01 -1.08 -23.56
CA ARG A 75 -3.23 -1.92 -22.38
C ARG A 75 -2.29 -3.12 -22.40
N VAL A 76 -1.73 -3.44 -21.24
CA VAL A 76 -0.82 -4.59 -21.05
C VAL A 76 -1.39 -5.53 -19.99
N THR A 77 -1.66 -6.77 -20.39
CA THR A 77 -2.13 -7.85 -19.49
C THR A 77 -1.02 -8.78 -19.06
N ASP A 78 0.05 -8.91 -19.86
CA ASP A 78 1.18 -9.77 -19.53
C ASP A 78 1.90 -9.30 -18.26
N ARG A 79 2.18 -10.22 -17.35
CA ARG A 79 2.69 -9.88 -16.02
C ARG A 79 4.16 -9.46 -16.07
N GLU A 80 4.97 -10.11 -16.90
CA GLU A 80 6.40 -9.83 -17.01
C GLU A 80 6.63 -8.48 -17.69
N GLU A 81 5.89 -8.19 -18.76
CA GLU A 81 5.90 -6.91 -19.44
C GLU A 81 5.51 -5.77 -18.49
N ARG A 82 4.46 -5.95 -17.68
CA ARG A 82 4.07 -4.95 -16.66
C ARG A 82 5.17 -4.71 -15.64
N PHE A 83 5.86 -5.75 -15.20
CA PHE A 83 7.00 -5.59 -14.29
C PHE A 83 8.14 -4.82 -14.96
N ALA A 84 8.50 -5.16 -16.20
CA ALA A 84 9.53 -4.46 -16.96
C ALA A 84 9.21 -2.97 -17.16
N LEU A 85 7.96 -2.65 -17.53
CA LEU A 85 7.50 -1.27 -17.71
C LEU A 85 7.51 -0.48 -16.41
N THR A 86 7.02 -1.05 -15.30
CA THR A 86 7.07 -0.37 -14.00
C THR A 86 8.49 -0.20 -13.48
N ALA A 87 9.40 -1.15 -13.74
CA ALA A 87 10.81 -1.01 -13.41
C ALA A 87 11.48 0.10 -14.24
N ARG A 88 11.22 0.14 -15.56
CA ARG A 88 11.68 1.22 -16.45
C ARG A 88 11.18 2.58 -15.99
N TYR A 89 9.91 2.68 -15.59
CA TYR A 89 9.35 3.91 -15.06
C TYR A 89 10.08 4.38 -13.80
N ARG A 90 10.31 3.48 -12.84
CA ARG A 90 11.05 3.81 -11.60
C ARG A 90 12.49 4.23 -11.87
N ALA A 91 13.14 3.65 -12.89
CA ALA A 91 14.49 4.05 -13.29
C ALA A 91 14.54 5.49 -13.84
N LEU A 92 13.48 5.95 -14.51
CA LEU A 92 13.35 7.33 -15.01
C LEU A 92 12.82 8.29 -13.94
N HIS A 93 11.95 7.81 -13.07
CA HIS A 93 11.27 8.57 -12.03
C HIS A 93 11.40 7.84 -10.70
N PRO A 94 12.47 8.11 -9.92
CA PRO A 94 12.72 7.42 -8.65
C PRO A 94 11.55 7.53 -7.64
N GLY A 95 10.76 8.61 -7.72
CA GLY A 95 9.54 8.79 -6.92
C GLY A 95 8.41 7.81 -7.24
N GLY A 96 8.52 6.99 -8.29
CA GLY A 96 7.62 5.89 -8.60
C GLY A 96 6.15 6.30 -8.61
N MET A 97 5.33 5.62 -7.78
CA MET A 97 3.89 5.89 -7.69
C MET A 97 3.58 7.32 -7.25
N ALA A 98 4.40 7.95 -6.40
CA ALA A 98 4.17 9.32 -5.99
C ALA A 98 4.31 10.31 -7.16
N HIS A 99 5.33 10.12 -7.99
CA HIS A 99 5.51 10.92 -9.20
C HIS A 99 4.34 10.72 -10.17
N ALA A 100 3.96 9.45 -10.42
CA ALA A 100 2.84 9.12 -11.29
C ALA A 100 1.54 9.79 -10.82
N LEU A 101 1.22 9.68 -9.53
CA LEU A 101 0.04 10.30 -8.95
C LEU A 101 0.09 11.83 -9.05
N GLY A 102 1.25 12.44 -8.76
CA GLY A 102 1.42 13.90 -8.83
C GLY A 102 1.31 14.48 -10.24
N SER A 103 1.56 13.67 -11.28
CA SER A 103 1.38 14.09 -12.68
C SER A 103 -0.08 14.14 -13.15
N LEU A 104 -1.01 13.53 -12.42
CA LEU A 104 -2.41 13.49 -12.80
C LEU A 104 -3.15 14.78 -12.41
N HIS A 105 -4.22 15.06 -13.13
CA HIS A 105 -5.17 16.12 -12.84
C HIS A 105 -6.51 15.53 -12.41
N ALA A 106 -7.11 16.11 -11.37
CA ALA A 106 -8.44 15.76 -10.93
C ALA A 106 -9.48 16.66 -11.61
N SER A 107 -10.63 16.09 -11.99
CA SER A 107 -11.80 16.85 -12.43
C SER A 107 -12.16 17.97 -11.44
N GLU A 108 -12.63 19.12 -11.94
CA GLU A 108 -12.88 20.33 -11.14
C GLU A 108 -13.76 20.08 -9.91
N HIS A 109 -14.77 19.21 -10.01
CA HIS A 109 -15.67 18.92 -8.88
C HIS A 109 -14.96 18.24 -7.69
N LEU A 110 -13.80 17.61 -7.90
CA LEU A 110 -12.99 17.02 -6.84
C LEU A 110 -12.12 18.05 -6.11
N ALA A 111 -11.96 19.26 -6.66
CA ALA A 111 -11.15 20.33 -6.10
C ALA A 111 -11.50 20.71 -4.66
N ARG A 112 -12.77 20.49 -4.28
CA ARG A 112 -13.32 20.85 -2.96
C ARG A 112 -13.56 19.64 -2.07
N THR A 113 -13.09 18.47 -2.47
CA THR A 113 -13.26 17.21 -1.72
C THR A 113 -11.99 16.85 -0.98
N ALA A 114 -12.13 16.18 0.16
CA ALA A 114 -11.00 15.65 0.89
C ALA A 114 -10.59 14.31 0.25
N LEU A 115 -9.50 14.32 -0.52
CA LEU A 115 -9.02 13.15 -1.24
C LEU A 115 -8.14 12.28 -0.34
N VAL A 116 -8.28 10.97 -0.51
CA VAL A 116 -7.44 9.95 0.14
C VAL A 116 -6.85 9.03 -0.92
N PHE A 117 -5.57 8.71 -0.79
CA PHE A 117 -4.90 7.71 -1.61
C PHE A 117 -4.26 6.62 -0.74
N ASP A 118 -4.57 5.36 -1.03
CA ASP A 118 -3.92 4.18 -0.43
C ASP A 118 -2.99 3.54 -1.46
N GLY A 119 -1.72 3.95 -1.46
CA GLY A 119 -0.81 3.40 -2.44
C GLY A 119 0.67 3.72 -2.35
N LEU A 120 1.17 4.48 -1.37
CA LEU A 120 2.62 4.64 -1.18
C LEU A 120 3.16 3.61 -0.18
N ARG A 121 4.29 2.99 -0.50
CA ARG A 121 4.80 1.81 0.22
C ARG A 121 6.23 1.95 0.77
N GLY A 122 7.09 2.73 0.13
CA GLY A 122 8.51 2.77 0.45
C GLY A 122 9.10 4.17 0.51
N LEU A 123 10.39 4.22 0.92
CA LEU A 123 11.13 5.45 1.16
C LEU A 123 11.10 6.40 -0.04
N ASP A 124 11.50 5.93 -1.23
CA ASP A 124 11.66 6.78 -2.41
C ASP A 124 10.35 7.49 -2.80
N GLU A 125 9.24 6.75 -2.75
CA GLU A 125 7.90 7.28 -3.02
C GLU A 125 7.52 8.37 -2.02
N VAL A 126 7.76 8.13 -0.73
CA VAL A 126 7.41 9.05 0.35
C VAL A 126 8.33 10.28 0.37
N GLN A 127 9.63 10.10 0.15
CA GLN A 127 10.60 11.19 0.04
C GLN A 127 10.25 12.11 -1.12
N HIS A 128 9.98 11.54 -2.28
CA HIS A 128 9.54 12.30 -3.44
C HIS A 128 8.24 13.05 -3.15
N ALA A 129 7.20 12.36 -2.65
CA ALA A 129 5.91 12.98 -2.36
C ALA A 129 6.01 14.14 -1.35
N SER A 130 6.71 13.91 -0.24
CA SER A 130 6.84 14.90 0.84
C SER A 130 7.62 16.14 0.40
N SER A 131 8.58 15.98 -0.51
CA SER A 131 9.41 17.08 -1.03
C SER A 131 8.73 17.84 -2.17
N ALA A 132 8.12 17.12 -3.12
CA ALA A 132 7.55 17.70 -4.33
C ALA A 132 6.14 18.26 -4.14
N PHE A 133 5.37 17.74 -3.18
CA PHE A 133 3.95 18.08 -3.00
C PHE A 133 3.69 18.60 -1.57
N PRO A 134 3.89 19.89 -1.30
CA PRO A 134 3.73 20.48 0.04
C PRO A 134 2.32 20.33 0.63
N ALA A 135 1.30 20.28 -0.23
CA ALA A 135 -0.10 20.14 0.18
C ALA A 135 -0.46 18.71 0.62
N TRP A 136 0.38 17.71 0.33
CA TRP A 136 0.10 16.33 0.68
C TRP A 136 0.40 16.08 2.16
N ARG A 137 -0.47 15.29 2.79
CA ARG A 137 -0.39 14.88 4.18
C ARG A 137 -0.30 13.35 4.24
N PHE A 138 0.48 12.81 5.18
CA PHE A 138 0.78 11.38 5.24
C PHE A 138 0.26 10.76 6.53
N VAL A 139 -0.45 9.64 6.41
CA VAL A 139 -0.81 8.78 7.54
C VAL A 139 -0.04 7.48 7.38
N ASN A 140 0.99 7.29 8.19
CA ASN A 140 1.75 6.05 8.22
C ASN A 140 1.05 5.05 9.15
N LEU A 141 0.72 3.87 8.62
CA LEU A 141 0.29 2.74 9.41
C LEU A 141 1.42 1.71 9.51
N ASP A 142 1.87 1.45 10.73
CA ASP A 142 2.95 0.51 10.99
C ASP A 142 2.46 -0.77 11.68
N ALA A 143 3.14 -1.88 11.38
CA ALA A 143 2.98 -3.17 12.04
C ALA A 143 4.22 -4.05 11.79
N PRO A 144 4.71 -4.79 12.80
CA PRO A 144 5.78 -5.76 12.62
C PRO A 144 5.46 -6.84 11.59
N ASP A 145 6.48 -7.36 10.92
CA ASP A 145 6.35 -8.32 9.82
C ASP A 145 5.63 -9.61 10.24
N LEU A 146 5.90 -10.13 11.44
CA LEU A 146 5.18 -11.29 11.99
C LEU A 146 3.67 -11.02 12.15
N VAL A 147 3.31 -9.83 12.64
CA VAL A 147 1.90 -9.41 12.79
C VAL A 147 1.24 -9.29 11.42
N ARG A 148 1.96 -8.77 10.41
CA ARG A 148 1.46 -8.69 9.04
C ARG A 148 1.14 -10.07 8.48
N VAL A 149 1.99 -11.07 8.68
CA VAL A 149 1.71 -12.46 8.25
C VAL A 149 0.42 -12.98 8.89
N ARG A 150 0.28 -12.86 10.21
CA ARG A 150 -0.95 -13.28 10.93
C ARG A 150 -2.20 -12.60 10.39
N ARG A 151 -2.14 -11.29 10.12
CA ARG A 151 -3.28 -10.55 9.54
C ARG A 151 -3.61 -11.00 8.12
N LEU A 152 -2.61 -11.38 7.33
CA LEU A 152 -2.84 -11.92 5.99
C LEU A 152 -3.46 -13.31 6.02
N LEU A 153 -3.18 -14.12 7.06
CA LEU A 153 -3.81 -15.41 7.28
C LEU A 153 -5.28 -15.29 7.69
N GLY A 154 -5.62 -14.30 8.52
CA GLY A 154 -7.01 -14.02 8.92
C GLY A 154 -7.91 -13.47 7.81
N ARG A 155 -7.32 -13.03 6.68
CA ARG A 155 -8.04 -12.58 5.47
C ARG A 155 -8.33 -13.75 4.52
N ALA A 156 -8.97 -14.81 5.00
CA ALA A 156 -9.37 -15.92 4.12
C ALA A 156 -10.30 -15.41 3.00
N ASP A 157 -9.72 -15.04 1.87
CA ASP A 157 -10.42 -14.74 0.62
C ASP A 157 -11.07 -16.03 0.10
N ALA A 158 -12.28 -15.91 -0.45
CA ALA A 158 -13.06 -17.04 -0.99
C ALA A 158 -12.35 -17.82 -2.13
N PHE A 159 -11.20 -17.34 -2.60
CA PHE A 159 -10.38 -17.96 -3.64
C PHE A 159 -9.35 -19.00 -3.13
N ASP A 160 -8.98 -18.99 -1.84
CA ASP A 160 -7.86 -19.81 -1.32
C ASP A 160 -8.30 -21.18 -0.74
N ARG A 161 -9.56 -21.62 -0.94
CA ARG A 161 -9.97 -22.99 -0.59
C ARG A 161 -9.45 -24.01 -1.60
N VAL A 162 -8.14 -24.25 -1.59
CA VAL A 162 -7.52 -25.39 -2.26
C VAL A 162 -7.38 -26.53 -1.26
N SER A 163 -7.90 -27.68 -1.67
CA SER A 163 -7.92 -28.96 -0.99
C SER A 163 -6.56 -29.32 -0.40
N SER A 164 -6.54 -29.62 0.90
CA SER A 164 -5.39 -30.08 1.66
C SER A 164 -4.81 -31.38 1.08
N SER A 165 -3.78 -31.28 0.24
CA SER A 165 -2.90 -32.41 -0.04
C SER A 165 -1.88 -32.52 1.09
N HIS A 166 -1.85 -33.69 1.74
CA HIS A 166 -0.84 -34.03 2.72
C HIS A 166 0.51 -34.10 2.01
N ALA A 167 1.34 -33.10 2.23
CA ALA A 167 2.76 -33.19 1.98
C ALA A 167 3.46 -32.69 3.23
N ASP A 168 3.99 -33.65 3.98
CA ASP A 168 4.76 -33.53 5.21
C ASP A 168 6.12 -32.89 4.88
N HIS A 169 6.08 -31.62 4.47
CA HIS A 169 7.23 -30.83 4.13
C HIS A 169 7.52 -29.90 5.31
N ASP A 170 8.70 -30.05 5.91
CA ASP A 170 9.19 -29.23 7.01
C ASP A 170 9.01 -27.73 6.69
N LEU A 171 7.97 -27.12 7.27
CA LEU A 171 7.65 -25.70 7.11
C LEU A 171 8.84 -24.84 7.52
N ALA A 172 9.60 -25.25 8.53
CA ALA A 172 10.77 -24.53 9.00
C ALA A 172 11.87 -24.51 7.93
N ALA A 173 12.15 -25.65 7.29
CA ALA A 173 13.08 -25.71 6.16
C ALA A 173 12.59 -24.84 4.98
N GLN A 174 11.31 -24.88 4.65
CA GLN A 174 10.75 -24.09 3.55
C GLN A 174 10.81 -22.57 3.81
N LEU A 175 10.53 -22.13 5.04
CA LEU A 175 10.66 -20.73 5.44
C LEU A 175 12.11 -20.26 5.35
N ARG A 176 13.06 -21.06 5.85
CA ARG A 176 14.50 -20.75 5.76
C ARG A 176 15.00 -20.72 4.31
N ALA A 177 14.39 -21.51 3.43
CA ALA A 177 14.72 -21.51 2.00
C ALA A 177 14.20 -20.28 1.24
N LEU A 178 13.37 -19.41 1.85
CA LEU A 178 12.95 -18.16 1.21
C LEU A 178 14.14 -17.20 1.11
N ASN A 179 14.46 -16.81 -0.12
CA ASN A 179 15.49 -15.80 -0.38
C ASN A 179 15.15 -14.49 0.35
N GLY A 180 16.08 -13.99 1.18
CA GLY A 180 15.95 -12.73 1.91
C GLY A 180 15.19 -12.82 3.24
N ILE A 181 14.83 -14.02 3.70
CA ILE A 181 14.08 -14.22 4.94
C ILE A 181 14.77 -13.62 6.18
N GLU A 182 16.10 -13.73 6.27
CA GLU A 182 16.91 -13.28 7.42
C GLU A 182 16.94 -11.75 7.58
N GLY A 183 16.69 -11.01 6.49
CA GLY A 183 16.56 -9.54 6.53
C GLY A 183 15.16 -9.07 6.97
N VAL A 184 14.23 -9.98 7.19
CA VAL A 184 12.80 -9.69 7.44
C VAL A 184 12.33 -10.30 8.76
N PHE A 185 12.70 -11.54 9.04
CA PHE A 185 12.28 -12.27 10.23
C PHE A 185 13.48 -12.68 11.06
N THR A 186 13.40 -12.44 12.37
CA THR A 186 14.38 -12.96 13.33
C THR A 186 14.21 -14.46 13.53
N PRO A 187 15.18 -15.17 14.12
CA PRO A 187 15.01 -16.59 14.47
C PRO A 187 13.77 -16.86 15.34
N ALA A 188 13.45 -15.94 16.26
CA ALA A 188 12.25 -16.03 17.09
C ALA A 188 10.96 -15.84 16.28
N ASP A 189 10.96 -14.96 15.28
CA ASP A 189 9.82 -14.82 14.38
C ASP A 189 9.62 -16.08 13.53
N LEU A 190 10.71 -16.71 13.05
CA LEU A 190 10.63 -17.95 12.30
C LEU A 190 10.07 -19.09 13.15
N GLU A 191 10.49 -19.21 14.40
CA GLU A 191 9.91 -20.17 15.35
C GLU A 191 8.41 -19.91 15.53
N ALA A 192 8.02 -18.65 15.75
CA ALA A 192 6.60 -18.27 15.87
C ALA A 192 5.80 -18.61 14.61
N LEU A 193 6.35 -18.38 13.41
CA LEU A 193 5.71 -18.77 12.15
C LEU A 193 5.54 -20.29 12.03
N THR A 194 6.54 -21.07 12.43
CA THR A 194 6.47 -22.54 12.40
C THR A 194 5.47 -23.12 13.40
N ALA A 195 5.12 -22.37 14.44
CA ALA A 195 4.13 -22.76 15.44
C ALA A 195 2.67 -22.44 15.02
N LEU A 196 2.44 -21.58 14.01
CA LEU A 196 1.10 -21.20 13.56
C LEU A 196 0.20 -22.37 13.12
N PRO A 197 0.70 -23.50 12.58
CA PRO A 197 -0.14 -24.66 12.33
C PRO A 197 -0.80 -25.24 13.58
N ASN A 198 -0.19 -25.08 14.76
CA ASN A 198 -0.78 -25.47 16.04
C ASN A 198 -1.99 -24.59 16.41
N GLU A 199 -2.11 -23.40 15.81
CA GLU A 199 -3.24 -22.49 15.94
C GLU A 199 -4.32 -22.73 14.86
N GLY A 200 -4.15 -23.75 14.00
CA GLY A 200 -5.12 -24.13 12.97
C GLY A 200 -4.89 -23.49 11.60
N PHE A 201 -3.77 -22.78 11.39
CA PHE A 201 -3.41 -22.26 10.07
C PHE A 201 -2.78 -23.35 9.20
N ALA A 202 -3.10 -23.39 7.91
CA ALA A 202 -2.46 -24.35 7.02
C ALA A 202 -0.98 -23.96 6.77
N PRO A 203 -0.01 -24.90 6.87
CA PRO A 203 1.41 -24.60 6.67
C PRO A 203 1.72 -23.90 5.34
N GLN A 204 1.05 -24.31 4.26
CA GLN A 204 1.21 -23.70 2.95
C GLN A 204 0.74 -22.23 2.91
N ASP A 205 -0.30 -21.89 3.67
CA ASP A 205 -0.79 -20.52 3.75
C ASP A 205 0.20 -19.65 4.51
N VAL A 206 0.76 -20.17 5.62
CA VAL A 206 1.82 -19.50 6.38
C VAL A 206 3.01 -19.19 5.47
N LEU A 207 3.50 -20.19 4.73
CA LEU A 207 4.60 -20.02 3.78
C LEU A 207 4.25 -18.99 2.68
N ALA A 208 3.05 -19.06 2.13
CA ALA A 208 2.60 -18.15 1.09
C ALA A 208 2.52 -16.70 1.59
N LYS A 209 1.95 -16.45 2.76
CA LYS A 209 1.83 -15.10 3.33
C LYS A 209 3.20 -14.57 3.81
N ALA A 210 4.08 -15.44 4.35
CA ALA A 210 5.46 -15.06 4.65
C ALA A 210 6.22 -14.64 3.38
N ARG A 211 6.08 -15.39 2.29
CA ARG A 211 6.67 -15.04 0.99
C ARG A 211 6.21 -13.67 0.48
N VAL A 212 4.93 -13.33 0.64
CA VAL A 212 4.42 -11.98 0.30
C VAL A 212 5.15 -10.90 1.08
N VAL A 213 5.31 -11.08 2.40
CA VAL A 213 6.01 -10.11 3.26
C VAL A 213 7.49 -9.98 2.87
N VAL A 214 8.19 -11.09 2.64
CA VAL A 214 9.60 -11.09 2.21
C VAL A 214 9.77 -10.40 0.86
N SER A 215 8.98 -10.77 -0.14
CA SER A 215 9.06 -10.17 -1.48
C SER A 215 8.76 -8.67 -1.45
N GLU A 216 7.86 -8.22 -0.56
CA GLU A 216 7.57 -6.79 -0.39
C GLU A 216 8.74 -6.06 0.28
N ARG A 217 9.42 -6.67 1.27
CA ARG A 217 10.59 -6.09 1.96
C ARG A 217 11.84 -6.02 1.09
N GLN A 218 11.95 -6.86 0.07
CA GLN A 218 13.00 -6.73 -0.96
C GLN A 218 12.78 -5.52 -1.88
N GLN A 219 11.54 -5.04 -2.00
CA GLN A 219 11.19 -3.92 -2.88
C GLN A 219 11.02 -2.60 -2.14
N TYR A 220 10.60 -2.65 -0.88
CA TYR A 220 10.29 -1.47 -0.09
C TYR A 220 10.90 -1.58 1.31
N ASP A 221 11.40 -0.45 1.79
CA ASP A 221 11.79 -0.29 3.18
C ASP A 221 10.78 0.57 3.97
N PRO A 222 9.69 -0.01 4.52
CA PRO A 222 8.75 0.69 5.37
C PRO A 222 9.41 1.32 6.61
N SER A 223 10.47 0.73 7.17
CA SER A 223 11.17 1.28 8.33
C SER A 223 11.91 2.57 7.99
N ALA A 224 12.55 2.61 6.82
CA ALA A 224 13.15 3.84 6.32
C ALA A 224 12.09 4.89 5.98
N ALA A 225 10.97 4.50 5.35
CA ALA A 225 9.85 5.41 5.07
C ALA A 225 9.29 6.04 6.35
N LEU A 226 9.07 5.23 7.39
CA LEU A 226 8.64 5.70 8.71
C LEU A 226 9.67 6.64 9.34
N THR A 227 10.97 6.31 9.24
CA THR A 227 12.05 7.17 9.75
C THR A 227 12.07 8.52 9.05
N HIS A 228 11.87 8.55 7.73
CA HIS A 228 11.74 9.79 6.97
C HIS A 228 10.51 10.59 7.39
N LEU A 229 9.34 9.96 7.50
CA LEU A 229 8.10 10.66 7.90
C LEU A 229 8.19 11.27 9.31
N ARG A 230 8.95 10.66 10.22
CA ARG A 230 9.23 11.23 11.55
C ARG A 230 9.97 12.56 11.52
N THR A 231 10.65 12.88 10.42
CA THR A 231 11.35 14.16 10.26
C THR A 231 10.42 15.29 9.81
N LEU A 232 9.22 14.96 9.32
CA LEU A 232 8.25 15.95 8.86
C LEU A 232 7.53 16.62 10.05
N PRO A 233 7.03 17.85 9.88
CA PRO A 233 6.16 18.49 10.86
C PRO A 233 4.92 17.65 11.15
N ARG A 234 4.37 17.77 12.37
CA ARG A 234 3.22 16.98 12.81
C ARG A 234 1.97 17.27 11.99
N GLU A 235 1.85 18.46 11.43
CA GLU A 235 0.75 18.84 10.52
C GLU A 235 0.84 18.14 9.15
N ARG A 236 1.99 17.55 8.82
CA ARG A 236 2.24 16.84 7.55
C ARG A 236 2.30 15.33 7.68
N ALA A 237 2.65 14.79 8.85
CA ALA A 237 2.70 13.36 9.07
C ALA A 237 2.07 12.92 10.40
N LEU A 238 1.13 11.97 10.31
CA LEU A 238 0.56 11.24 11.43
C LEU A 238 1.07 9.79 11.39
N LEU A 239 1.64 9.32 12.51
CA LEU A 239 2.30 8.01 12.59
C LEU A 239 1.56 7.14 13.60
N LEU A 240 0.99 6.02 13.13
CA LEU A 240 0.10 5.18 13.93
C LEU A 240 0.61 3.74 13.97
N ASP A 241 0.74 3.23 15.19
CA ASP A 241 1.02 1.82 15.47
C ASP A 241 -0.31 1.05 15.52
N THR A 242 -0.53 0.23 14.49
CA THR A 242 -1.78 -0.52 14.35
C THR A 242 -1.82 -1.79 15.22
N VAL A 243 -0.74 -2.12 15.92
CA VAL A 243 -0.74 -3.17 16.95
C VAL A 243 -1.32 -2.61 18.25
N ARG A 244 -1.03 -1.35 18.56
CA ARG A 244 -1.50 -0.67 19.78
C ARG A 244 -2.90 -0.08 19.65
N LEU A 245 -3.28 0.34 18.44
CA LEU A 245 -4.54 1.01 18.17
C LEU A 245 -5.53 0.08 17.46
N THR A 246 -6.78 0.06 17.91
CA THR A 246 -7.87 -0.56 17.14
C THR A 246 -8.15 0.27 15.88
N PRO A 247 -8.80 -0.32 14.84
CA PRO A 247 -9.18 0.42 13.64
C PRO A 247 -10.01 1.68 13.93
N GLU A 248 -10.89 1.64 14.93
CA GLU A 248 -11.72 2.77 15.36
C GLU A 248 -10.87 3.87 16.00
N GLN A 249 -9.87 3.50 16.81
CA GLN A 249 -8.91 4.44 17.40
C GLN A 249 -8.04 5.07 16.33
N VAL A 250 -7.51 4.28 15.39
CA VAL A 250 -6.77 4.80 14.23
C VAL A 250 -7.62 5.81 13.46
N ALA A 251 -8.89 5.49 13.16
CA ALA A 251 -9.77 6.40 12.47
C ALA A 251 -10.11 7.66 13.28
N ALA A 252 -10.20 7.56 14.62
CA ALA A 252 -10.40 8.71 15.50
C ALA A 252 -9.18 9.65 15.49
N GLU A 253 -7.97 9.11 15.59
CA GLU A 253 -6.71 9.88 15.50
C GLU A 253 -6.59 10.57 14.15
N VAL A 254 -6.90 9.86 13.05
CA VAL A 254 -6.89 10.48 11.71
C VAL A 254 -7.91 11.61 11.64
N ARG A 255 -9.16 11.42 12.09
CA ARG A 255 -10.18 12.49 12.07
C ARG A 255 -9.80 13.70 12.91
N ALA A 256 -9.19 13.50 14.07
CA ALA A 256 -8.76 14.59 14.95
C ALA A 256 -7.59 15.40 14.35
N TRP A 257 -6.85 14.78 13.43
CA TRP A 257 -5.68 15.37 12.78
C TRP A 257 -5.98 16.16 11.50
N LEU A 258 -7.12 15.88 10.83
CA LEU A 258 -7.51 16.55 9.59
C LEU A 258 -8.01 17.97 9.83
#